data_AF-A0AAP0N3Z3-F1
#
_entry.id   AF-A0AAP0N3Z3-F1
#
_cell.length_a   1.000
_cell.length_b   1.000
_cell.length_c   1.000
_cell.angle_alpha   90.00
_cell.angle_beta   90.00
_cell.angle_gamma   90.00
#
_symmetry.space_group_name_H-M   'P 1'
#
loop_
_entity.id
_entity.type
_entity.pdbx_description
1 polymer ?
#
loop_
_entity_poly.entity_id
_entity_poly.type
_entity_poly.pdbx_seq_one_letter_code
_entity_poly.pdbx_strand_id
1 'polypeptide(L)'
;MANNYISNGEAPSSSDSFRPVTLTSSASFRARKKPSTISRTGSEVDDIITLLHGSDPVRVELNRLENEVRVLSKIYHKYCGSLLNDDLNKVDEKLKATEALLESKNLEIKKINDEKRAALAAQFAAEATLRRVHAAQKDDEMPPIEAIITPLEAELKLARLEAAKLQDDNRALDRLTKSKEAALLEAERTVQMALAKASLVDDLQNKNQELMKQIEICQEENKILDKMHRQKVAEVEKLTQTVRELEEAVLAGGAAANAVRDYRRKVQEMNDERKTLDRELARAKVTANRVATVVANEWKDANDKVMPVKQWLEERRFFQGEMQQLRDKLAVAERTAKAEAQLKEKYQL
;
A
#
# COMPACT_ATOMS: atom_id res chain seq x y z
N MET A 1 -12.30 -52.85 -34.52
CA MET A 1 -12.93 -53.66 -33.45
C MET A 1 -13.88 -52.74 -32.71
N ALA A 2 -15.17 -52.94 -32.96
CA ALA A 2 -16.26 -52.17 -32.37
C ALA A 2 -16.45 -52.56 -30.90
N ASN A 3 -16.66 -51.59 -30.02
CA ASN A 3 -17.23 -51.84 -28.70
C ASN A 3 -18.50 -51.01 -28.56
N ASN A 4 -19.58 -51.74 -28.33
CA ASN A 4 -20.96 -51.30 -28.35
C ASN A 4 -21.28 -50.41 -27.14
N TYR A 5 -21.91 -49.27 -27.43
CA TYR A 5 -22.78 -48.56 -26.52
C TYR A 5 -24.01 -49.41 -26.20
N ILE A 6 -24.33 -49.60 -24.91
CA ILE A 6 -25.65 -50.04 -24.47
C ILE A 6 -26.14 -49.05 -23.41
N SER A 7 -27.09 -48.24 -23.85
CA SER A 7 -28.02 -47.46 -23.05
C SER A 7 -29.07 -48.41 -22.44
N ASN A 8 -29.49 -48.15 -21.20
CA ASN A 8 -30.82 -48.55 -20.71
C ASN A 8 -31.24 -47.60 -19.59
N GLY A 9 -32.42 -47.00 -19.78
CA GLY A 9 -33.12 -46.21 -18.78
C GLY A 9 -34.39 -46.91 -18.29
N GLU A 10 -34.97 -46.25 -17.29
CA GLU A 10 -36.38 -46.20 -16.83
C GLU A 10 -36.95 -47.12 -15.73
N ALA A 11 -37.37 -46.42 -14.66
CA ALA A 11 -38.61 -46.51 -13.86
C ALA A 11 -38.70 -47.60 -12.76
N PRO A 12 -39.36 -47.35 -11.59
CA PRO A 12 -40.75 -46.84 -11.48
C PRO A 12 -41.01 -45.77 -10.36
N SER A 13 -41.94 -44.83 -10.58
CA SER A 13 -43.34 -44.74 -10.09
C SER A 13 -43.60 -43.86 -8.85
N SER A 14 -44.13 -42.67 -9.12
CA SER A 14 -45.32 -42.01 -8.54
C SER A 14 -46.01 -42.60 -7.28
N SER A 15 -46.26 -41.75 -6.27
CA SER A 15 -47.64 -41.33 -5.86
C SER A 15 -47.64 -40.33 -4.69
N ASP A 16 -48.02 -39.10 -5.03
CA ASP A 16 -48.98 -38.18 -4.41
C ASP A 16 -49.30 -38.06 -2.91
N SER A 17 -49.48 -36.77 -2.57
CA SER A 17 -50.43 -36.18 -1.61
C SER A 17 -50.22 -36.38 -0.10
N PHE A 18 -50.05 -35.27 0.63
CA PHE A 18 -50.98 -34.80 1.67
C PHE A 18 -50.47 -33.45 2.23
N ARG A 19 -51.15 -32.36 1.88
CA ARG A 19 -51.16 -31.09 2.65
C ARG A 19 -52.32 -31.13 3.63
N PRO A 20 -52.22 -30.39 4.76
CA PRO A 20 -53.37 -29.62 5.20
C PRO A 20 -53.05 -28.14 5.54
N VAL A 21 -53.81 -27.31 4.83
CA VAL A 21 -54.52 -26.05 5.16
C VAL A 21 -54.50 -25.52 6.61
N THR A 22 -54.06 -24.25 6.69
CA THR A 22 -54.40 -23.06 7.52
C THR A 22 -55.50 -23.08 8.60
N LEU A 23 -55.26 -22.36 9.72
CA LEU A 23 -56.17 -21.45 10.47
C LEU A 23 -55.31 -20.38 11.22
N THR A 24 -55.31 -19.09 10.84
CA THR A 24 -56.16 -17.92 11.23
C THR A 24 -56.07 -17.42 12.69
N SER A 25 -55.61 -16.16 12.83
CA SER A 25 -56.01 -15.08 13.78
C SER A 25 -54.79 -14.38 14.41
N SER A 26 -54.75 -13.09 14.72
CA SER A 26 -55.33 -11.85 14.19
C SER A 26 -54.61 -10.69 14.92
N ALA A 27 -54.45 -9.57 14.21
CA ALA A 27 -54.13 -8.18 14.60
C ALA A 27 -53.67 -7.79 16.03
N SER A 28 -52.66 -6.91 16.15
CA SER A 28 -52.87 -5.48 16.50
C SER A 28 -51.56 -4.68 16.73
N PHE A 29 -51.66 -3.37 16.44
CA PHE A 29 -50.80 -2.22 16.78
C PHE A 29 -49.57 -1.91 15.89
N ARG A 30 -49.84 -1.17 14.81
CA ARG A 30 -48.89 -0.26 14.14
C ARG A 30 -48.81 1.07 14.91
N ALA A 31 -47.66 1.37 15.51
CA ALA A 31 -47.33 2.72 15.96
C ALA A 31 -46.59 3.48 14.85
N ARG A 32 -47.27 4.49 14.29
CA ARG A 32 -46.80 5.37 13.22
C ARG A 32 -45.90 6.46 13.80
N LYS A 33 -44.57 6.40 13.60
CA LYS A 33 -43.68 7.55 13.78
C LYS A 33 -43.42 8.21 12.42
N LYS A 34 -43.86 9.47 12.29
CA LYS A 34 -43.59 10.36 11.15
C LYS A 34 -42.12 10.83 11.19
N PRO A 35 -41.46 11.05 10.05
CA PRO A 35 -40.14 11.66 9.99
C PRO A 35 -40.26 13.19 10.11
N SER A 36 -39.53 13.80 11.05
CA SER A 36 -39.38 15.26 11.15
C SER A 36 -38.10 15.68 10.42
N THR A 37 -38.27 16.19 9.22
CA THR A 37 -37.27 16.94 8.46
C THR A 37 -37.06 18.30 9.14
N ILE A 38 -35.92 18.51 9.80
CA ILE A 38 -35.41 19.85 10.12
C ILE A 38 -34.03 19.95 9.50
N SER A 39 -33.98 20.61 8.35
CA SER A 39 -32.79 20.95 7.61
C SER A 39 -32.14 22.20 8.19
N ARG A 40 -30.87 22.05 8.58
CA ARG A 40 -29.72 22.92 8.30
C ARG A 40 -30.05 24.40 8.01
N THR A 41 -29.99 25.24 9.04
CA THR A 41 -29.76 26.70 8.90
C THR A 41 -28.97 27.31 10.08
N GLY A 42 -28.15 26.52 10.80
CA GLY A 42 -27.36 27.00 11.95
C GLY A 42 -25.84 26.85 11.86
N SER A 43 -25.31 26.16 10.85
CA SER A 43 -23.89 25.77 10.80
C SER A 43 -22.93 26.92 10.45
N GLU A 44 -23.37 27.93 9.70
CA GLU A 44 -22.46 29.00 9.24
C GLU A 44 -22.08 29.99 10.34
N VAL A 45 -22.87 30.13 11.40
CA VAL A 45 -22.56 31.06 12.50
C VAL A 45 -21.54 30.43 13.47
N ASP A 46 -21.65 29.13 13.74
CA ASP A 46 -20.69 28.40 14.58
C ASP A 46 -19.32 28.25 13.89
N ASP A 47 -19.29 28.10 12.56
CA ASP A 47 -18.04 28.01 11.80
C ASP A 47 -17.30 29.36 11.71
N ILE A 48 -18.04 30.49 11.66
CA ILE A 48 -17.43 31.83 11.68
C ILE A 48 -16.86 32.18 13.07
N ILE A 49 -17.54 31.76 14.15
CA ILE A 49 -17.06 31.97 15.53
C ILE A 49 -15.84 31.07 15.83
N THR A 50 -15.80 29.87 15.25
CA THR A 50 -14.66 28.95 15.40
C THR A 50 -13.43 29.41 14.62
N LEU A 51 -13.62 30.10 13.48
CA LEU A 51 -12.53 30.60 12.63
C LEU A 51 -11.83 31.85 13.20
N LEU A 52 -12.54 32.70 13.96
CA LEU A 52 -11.98 33.96 14.46
C LEU A 52 -11.32 33.86 15.84
N HIS A 53 -11.62 32.84 16.64
CA HIS A 53 -11.14 32.74 18.02
C HIS A 53 -10.31 31.48 18.26
N GLY A 54 -9.35 31.17 17.39
CA GLY A 54 -8.35 30.13 17.64
C GLY A 54 -7.33 30.50 18.74
N SER A 55 -7.76 30.96 19.92
CA SER A 55 -7.04 31.00 21.21
C SER A 55 -7.85 31.78 22.26
N ASP A 56 -9.02 31.28 22.68
CA ASP A 56 -9.62 31.76 23.94
C ASP A 56 -9.04 30.90 25.08
N PRO A 57 -8.13 31.45 25.91
CA PRO A 57 -7.52 30.69 27.01
C PRO A 57 -8.56 30.16 28.01
N VAL A 58 -9.70 30.82 28.17
CA VAL A 58 -10.79 30.33 29.04
C VAL A 58 -11.41 29.07 28.46
N ARG A 59 -11.65 29.02 27.15
CA ARG A 59 -12.24 27.86 26.47
C ARG A 59 -11.31 26.64 26.44
N VAL A 60 -9.99 26.87 26.37
CA VAL A 60 -8.98 25.80 26.48
C VAL A 60 -8.98 25.21 27.89
N GLU A 61 -8.96 26.07 28.92
CA GLU A 61 -9.00 25.61 30.31
C GLU A 61 -10.34 24.94 30.66
N LEU A 62 -11.46 25.43 30.11
CA LEU A 62 -12.75 24.78 30.24
C LEU A 62 -12.74 23.37 29.63
N ASN A 63 -12.14 23.19 28.45
CA ASN A 63 -11.99 21.88 27.83
C ASN A 63 -11.08 20.95 28.65
N ARG A 64 -10.00 21.48 29.23
CA ARG A 64 -9.09 20.71 30.10
C ARG A 64 -9.82 20.22 31.34
N LEU A 65 -10.53 21.11 32.04
CA LEU A 65 -11.32 20.80 33.22
C LEU A 65 -12.49 19.87 32.90
N GLU A 66 -13.18 20.06 31.78
CA GLU A 66 -14.26 19.17 31.33
C GLU A 66 -13.73 17.75 31.10
N ASN A 67 -12.54 17.62 30.49
CA ASN A 67 -11.93 16.33 30.25
C ASN A 67 -11.46 15.65 31.57
N GLU A 68 -10.91 16.40 32.51
CA GLU A 68 -10.57 15.89 33.85
C GLU A 68 -11.80 15.41 34.62
N VAL A 69 -12.89 16.19 34.61
CA VAL A 69 -14.17 15.81 35.22
C VAL A 69 -14.74 14.55 34.55
N ARG A 70 -14.63 14.44 33.22
CA ARG A 70 -15.08 13.26 32.47
C ARG A 70 -14.26 12.00 32.83
N VAL A 71 -12.95 12.14 33.06
CA VAL A 71 -12.08 11.05 33.49
C VAL A 71 -12.39 10.64 34.93
N LEU A 72 -12.51 11.59 35.87
CA LEU A 72 -12.86 11.32 37.27
C LEU A 72 -14.26 10.70 37.39
N SER A 73 -15.23 11.17 36.62
CA SER A 73 -16.58 10.60 36.57
C SER A 73 -16.55 9.14 36.11
N LYS A 74 -15.74 8.80 35.10
CA LYS A 74 -15.54 7.40 34.65
C LYS A 74 -14.87 6.54 35.73
N ILE A 75 -13.88 7.06 36.43
CA ILE A 75 -13.19 6.34 37.51
C ILE A 75 -14.14 6.09 38.68
N TYR A 76 -14.89 7.10 39.11
CA TYR A 76 -15.87 6.97 40.19
C TYR A 76 -17.00 6.02 39.80
N HIS A 77 -17.50 6.09 38.58
CA HIS A 77 -18.51 5.15 38.07
C HIS A 77 -17.99 3.72 38.02
N LYS A 78 -16.74 3.51 37.61
CA LYS A 78 -16.10 2.18 37.60
C LYS A 78 -15.87 1.64 39.02
N TYR A 79 -15.42 2.48 39.95
CA TYR A 79 -15.18 2.09 41.34
C TYR A 79 -16.48 1.75 42.06
N CYS A 80 -17.49 2.63 41.99
CA CYS A 80 -18.83 2.36 42.54
C CYS A 80 -19.49 1.16 41.85
N GLY A 81 -19.32 1.01 40.53
CA GLY A 81 -19.80 -0.14 39.78
C GLY A 81 -19.14 -1.44 40.22
N SER A 82 -17.82 -1.45 40.46
CA SER A 82 -17.10 -2.62 40.96
C SER A 82 -17.55 -2.99 42.37
N LEU A 83 -17.63 -2.02 43.28
CA LEU A 83 -18.01 -2.26 44.68
C LEU A 83 -19.45 -2.79 44.78
N LEU A 84 -20.38 -2.19 44.02
CA LEU A 84 -21.77 -2.67 43.95
C LEU A 84 -21.86 -4.07 43.32
N ASN A 85 -21.01 -4.38 42.34
CA ASN A 85 -20.97 -5.71 41.72
C ASN A 85 -20.42 -6.77 42.68
N ASP A 86 -19.42 -6.43 43.48
CA ASP A 86 -18.86 -7.32 44.50
C ASP A 86 -19.86 -7.60 45.62
N ASP A 87 -20.57 -6.57 46.10
CA ASP A 87 -21.66 -6.72 47.07
C ASP A 87 -22.85 -7.52 46.50
N LEU A 88 -23.19 -7.31 45.22
CA LEU A 88 -24.24 -8.07 44.53
C LEU A 88 -23.87 -9.55 44.42
N ASN A 89 -22.64 -9.88 44.04
CA ASN A 89 -22.15 -11.25 43.99
C ASN A 89 -22.20 -11.93 45.36
N LYS A 90 -21.82 -11.22 46.42
CA LYS A 90 -21.85 -11.75 47.79
C LYS A 90 -23.26 -12.03 48.29
N VAL A 91 -24.24 -11.20 47.91
CA VAL A 91 -25.65 -11.43 48.24
C VAL A 91 -26.22 -12.58 47.40
N ASP A 92 -25.86 -12.67 46.12
CA ASP A 92 -26.26 -13.77 45.22
C ASP A 92 -25.76 -15.13 45.71
N GLU A 93 -24.50 -15.22 46.15
CA GLU A 93 -23.94 -16.44 46.75
C GLU A 93 -24.68 -16.85 48.04
N LYS A 94 -25.02 -15.88 48.91
CA LYS A 94 -25.81 -16.16 50.11
C LYS A 94 -27.21 -16.62 49.77
N LEU A 95 -27.84 -16.01 48.77
CA LEU A 95 -29.17 -16.40 48.31
C LEU A 95 -29.16 -17.85 47.81
N LYS A 96 -28.23 -18.20 46.92
CA LYS A 96 -28.04 -19.58 46.42
C LYS A 96 -27.81 -20.59 47.53
N ALA A 97 -27.00 -20.24 48.53
CA ALA A 97 -26.77 -21.11 49.68
C ALA A 97 -28.04 -21.33 50.52
N THR A 98 -28.83 -20.27 50.74
CA THR A 98 -30.11 -20.39 51.46
C THR A 98 -31.17 -21.15 50.68
N GLU A 99 -31.22 -20.99 49.35
CA GLU A 99 -32.12 -21.72 48.47
C GLU A 99 -31.79 -23.22 48.47
N ALA A 100 -30.50 -23.59 48.36
CA ALA A 100 -30.08 -24.98 48.44
C ALA A 100 -30.41 -25.64 49.79
N LEU A 101 -30.26 -24.91 50.90
CA LEU A 101 -30.65 -25.38 52.23
C LEU A 101 -32.17 -25.61 52.32
N LEU A 102 -32.96 -24.70 51.75
CA LEU A 102 -34.42 -24.75 51.76
C LEU A 102 -34.94 -25.91 50.88
N GLU A 103 -34.33 -26.12 49.71
CA GLU A 103 -34.57 -27.28 48.83
C GLU A 103 -34.30 -28.59 49.58
N SER A 104 -33.16 -28.70 50.26
CA SER A 104 -32.79 -29.87 51.05
C SER A 104 -33.80 -30.14 52.16
N LYS A 105 -34.28 -29.10 52.86
CA LYS A 105 -35.27 -29.24 53.93
C LYS A 105 -36.64 -29.63 53.40
N ASN A 106 -37.05 -29.12 52.24
CA ASN A 106 -38.29 -29.53 51.58
C ASN A 106 -38.28 -31.01 51.17
N LEU A 107 -37.16 -31.51 50.65
CA LEU A 107 -37.00 -32.94 50.34
C LEU A 107 -37.07 -33.81 51.60
N GLU A 108 -36.48 -33.37 52.70
CA GLU A 108 -36.54 -34.06 53.99
C GLU A 108 -37.98 -34.12 54.54
N ILE A 109 -38.73 -33.01 54.48
CA ILE A 109 -40.14 -32.95 54.88
C ILE A 109 -40.98 -33.92 54.03
N LYS A 110 -40.77 -33.95 52.71
CA LYS A 110 -41.50 -34.84 51.81
C LYS A 110 -41.23 -36.31 52.18
N LYS A 111 -39.97 -36.67 52.42
CA LYS A 111 -39.57 -38.01 52.85
C LYS A 111 -40.25 -38.41 54.15
N ILE A 112 -40.22 -37.56 55.18
CA ILE A 112 -40.88 -37.83 56.48
C ILE A 112 -42.39 -37.98 56.31
N ASN A 113 -43.02 -37.19 55.44
CA ASN A 113 -44.45 -37.27 55.21
C ASN A 113 -44.86 -38.56 54.50
N ASP A 114 -44.07 -38.99 53.50
CA ASP A 114 -44.26 -40.25 52.80
C ASP A 114 -44.07 -41.44 53.77
N GLU A 115 -43.04 -41.40 54.62
CA GLU A 115 -42.81 -42.38 55.68
C GLU A 115 -43.97 -42.44 56.69
N LYS A 116 -44.47 -41.28 57.15
CA LYS A 116 -45.62 -41.21 58.05
C LYS A 116 -46.87 -41.80 57.41
N ARG A 117 -47.12 -41.52 56.13
CA ARG A 117 -48.27 -42.06 55.39
C ARG A 117 -48.15 -43.58 55.25
N ALA A 118 -46.97 -44.08 54.93
CA ALA A 118 -46.70 -45.52 54.86
C ALA A 118 -46.90 -46.20 56.22
N ALA A 119 -46.40 -45.60 57.31
CA ALA A 119 -46.56 -46.11 58.66
C ALA A 119 -48.04 -46.17 59.09
N LEU A 120 -48.82 -45.13 58.79
CA LEU A 120 -50.27 -45.12 59.05
C LEU A 120 -51.00 -46.19 58.23
N ALA A 121 -50.66 -46.35 56.95
CA ALA A 121 -51.24 -47.40 56.12
C ALA A 121 -50.92 -48.81 56.66
N ALA A 122 -49.67 -49.04 57.10
CA ALA A 122 -49.26 -50.28 57.74
C ALA A 122 -50.01 -50.52 59.06
N GLN A 123 -50.21 -49.48 59.87
CA GLN A 123 -50.99 -49.55 61.10
C GLN A 123 -52.45 -49.96 60.81
N PHE A 124 -53.12 -49.31 59.85
CA PHE A 124 -54.48 -49.66 59.47
C PHE A 124 -54.58 -51.09 58.92
N ALA A 125 -53.60 -51.53 58.13
CA ALA A 125 -53.55 -52.89 57.61
C ALA A 125 -53.39 -53.93 58.74
N ALA A 126 -52.51 -53.66 59.71
CA ALA A 126 -52.32 -54.50 60.89
C ALA A 126 -53.59 -54.56 61.76
N GLU A 127 -54.24 -53.43 61.98
CA GLU A 127 -55.48 -53.34 62.75
C GLU A 127 -56.65 -54.04 62.04
N ALA A 128 -56.75 -53.93 60.71
CA ALA A 128 -57.73 -54.67 59.92
C ALA A 128 -57.47 -56.19 59.96
N THR A 129 -56.21 -56.60 60.00
CA THR A 129 -55.82 -58.02 60.14
C THR A 129 -56.18 -58.54 61.53
N LEU A 130 -55.92 -57.77 62.59
CA LEU A 130 -56.37 -58.09 63.95
C LEU A 130 -57.90 -58.20 64.04
N ARG A 131 -58.64 -57.26 63.45
CA ARG A 131 -60.11 -57.33 63.37
C ARG A 131 -60.58 -58.59 62.63
N ARG A 132 -59.93 -58.96 61.51
CA ARG A 132 -60.23 -60.20 60.76
C ARG A 132 -59.94 -61.45 61.59
N VAL A 133 -58.80 -61.51 62.28
CA VAL A 133 -58.46 -62.64 63.17
C VAL A 133 -59.45 -62.76 64.34
N HIS A 134 -59.79 -61.63 64.98
CA HIS A 134 -60.78 -61.62 66.07
C HIS A 134 -62.20 -61.98 65.61
N ALA A 135 -62.58 -61.62 64.38
CA ALA A 135 -63.87 -62.03 63.79
C ALA A 135 -63.87 -63.51 63.38
N ALA A 136 -62.78 -64.01 62.80
CA ALA A 136 -62.62 -65.42 62.43
C ALA A 136 -62.58 -66.37 63.64
N GLN A 137 -62.25 -65.87 64.84
CA GLN A 137 -62.35 -66.63 66.10
C GLN A 137 -63.80 -66.83 66.60
N LYS A 138 -64.81 -66.18 65.99
CA LYS A 138 -66.21 -66.26 66.43
C LYS A 138 -67.16 -67.08 65.54
N ASP A 139 -66.74 -67.50 64.35
CA ASP A 139 -67.50 -68.41 63.48
C ASP A 139 -66.84 -69.79 63.45
N ASP A 140 -67.32 -70.70 64.29
CA ASP A 140 -66.95 -72.11 64.32
C ASP A 140 -67.63 -72.87 63.15
N GLU A 141 -67.15 -72.64 61.94
CA GLU A 141 -67.12 -73.64 60.87
C GLU A 141 -65.85 -73.39 60.05
N MET A 142 -64.72 -73.70 60.68
CA MET A 142 -63.42 -73.59 60.05
C MET A 142 -63.36 -74.61 58.90
N PRO A 143 -63.22 -74.17 57.63
CA PRO A 143 -63.22 -75.08 56.49
C PRO A 143 -62.05 -76.08 56.61
N PRO A 144 -62.17 -77.27 55.99
CA PRO A 144 -61.11 -78.27 55.99
C PRO A 144 -59.77 -77.63 55.59
N ILE A 145 -58.71 -77.97 56.33
CA ILE A 145 -57.39 -77.36 56.18
C ILE A 145 -56.90 -77.44 54.72
N GLU A 146 -57.22 -78.50 53.97
CA GLU A 146 -56.89 -78.61 52.55
C GLU A 146 -57.50 -77.50 51.68
N ALA A 147 -58.71 -77.04 51.97
CA ALA A 147 -59.37 -75.97 51.20
C ALA A 147 -58.65 -74.61 51.35
N ILE A 148 -57.91 -74.42 52.45
CA ILE A 148 -57.09 -73.23 52.70
C ILE A 148 -55.66 -73.42 52.16
N ILE A 149 -55.09 -74.61 52.31
CA ILE A 149 -53.71 -74.90 51.88
C ILE A 149 -53.58 -74.91 50.35
N THR A 150 -54.52 -75.51 49.62
CA THR A 150 -54.37 -75.72 48.16
C THR A 150 -54.22 -74.40 47.36
N PRO A 151 -55.01 -73.34 47.61
CA PRO A 151 -54.79 -72.04 46.97
C PRO A 151 -53.45 -71.40 47.32
N LEU A 152 -53.02 -71.49 48.59
CA LEU A 152 -51.73 -70.95 49.04
C LEU A 152 -50.54 -71.67 48.42
N GLU A 153 -50.63 -72.98 48.21
CA GLU A 153 -49.61 -73.75 47.48
C GLU A 153 -49.53 -73.36 46.00
N ALA A 154 -50.68 -73.09 45.36
CA ALA A 154 -50.74 -72.60 43.98
C ALA A 154 -50.13 -71.19 43.86
N GLU A 155 -50.48 -70.28 44.79
CA GLU A 155 -49.90 -68.92 44.87
C GLU A 155 -48.39 -68.98 45.12
N LEU A 156 -47.91 -69.84 46.02
CA LEU A 156 -46.48 -70.06 46.26
C LEU A 156 -45.76 -70.54 44.99
N LYS A 157 -46.39 -71.44 44.22
CA LYS A 157 -45.84 -71.94 42.96
C LYS A 157 -45.77 -70.84 41.90
N LEU A 158 -46.80 -69.99 41.79
CA LEU A 158 -46.80 -68.82 40.91
C LEU A 158 -45.74 -67.80 41.32
N ALA A 159 -45.63 -67.48 42.61
CA ALA A 159 -44.61 -66.56 43.13
C ALA A 159 -43.19 -67.07 42.86
N ARG A 160 -42.95 -68.39 42.96
CA ARG A 160 -41.66 -69.00 42.59
C ARG A 160 -41.35 -68.88 41.09
N LEU A 161 -42.34 -69.05 40.22
CA LEU A 161 -42.18 -68.85 38.77
C LEU A 161 -41.90 -67.39 38.44
N GLU A 162 -42.61 -66.45 39.08
CA GLU A 162 -42.36 -65.03 38.93
C GLU A 162 -40.96 -64.63 39.41
N ALA A 163 -40.52 -65.14 40.56
CA ALA A 163 -39.17 -64.92 41.07
C ALA A 163 -38.09 -65.45 40.10
N ALA A 164 -38.29 -66.61 39.48
CA ALA A 164 -37.38 -67.15 38.48
C ALA A 164 -37.32 -66.26 37.22
N LYS A 165 -38.47 -65.77 36.75
CA LYS A 165 -38.53 -64.84 35.61
C LYS A 165 -37.80 -63.54 35.92
N LEU A 166 -38.05 -62.95 37.09
CA LEU A 166 -37.35 -61.73 37.54
C LEU A 166 -35.84 -61.94 37.66
N GLN A 167 -35.39 -63.14 38.05
CA GLN A 167 -33.97 -63.47 38.11
C GLN A 167 -33.33 -63.49 36.72
N ASP A 168 -34.01 -64.05 35.72
CA ASP A 168 -33.53 -64.06 34.34
C ASP A 168 -33.55 -62.67 33.70
N ASP A 169 -34.58 -61.87 33.98
CA ASP A 169 -34.66 -60.47 33.56
C ASP A 169 -33.51 -59.65 34.16
N ASN A 170 -33.18 -59.83 35.44
CA ASN A 170 -32.02 -59.17 36.07
C ASN A 170 -30.70 -59.56 35.38
N ARG A 171 -30.50 -60.84 35.05
CA ARG A 171 -29.31 -61.28 34.31
C ARG A 171 -29.24 -60.68 32.91
N ALA A 172 -30.39 -60.51 32.24
CA ALA A 172 -30.45 -59.85 30.94
C ALA A 172 -30.10 -58.35 31.04
N LEU A 173 -30.61 -57.67 32.07
CA LEU A 173 -30.27 -56.28 32.38
C LEU A 173 -28.77 -56.13 32.65
N ASP A 174 -28.15 -57.01 33.43
CA ASP A 174 -26.70 -56.95 33.69
C ASP A 174 -25.85 -57.08 32.42
N ARG A 175 -26.25 -57.99 31.51
CA ARG A 175 -25.57 -58.14 30.20
C ARG A 175 -25.74 -56.88 29.35
N LEU A 176 -26.95 -56.31 29.34
CA LEU A 176 -27.23 -55.09 28.59
C LEU A 176 -26.43 -53.91 29.14
N THR A 177 -26.35 -53.76 30.46
CA THR A 177 -25.56 -52.71 31.12
C THR A 177 -24.09 -52.81 30.73
N LYS A 178 -23.49 -54.00 30.83
CA LYS A 178 -22.09 -54.23 30.41
C LYS A 178 -21.86 -53.91 28.93
N SER A 179 -22.80 -54.30 28.06
CA SER A 179 -22.73 -53.97 26.64
C SER A 179 -22.79 -52.47 26.38
N LYS A 180 -23.64 -51.73 27.11
CA LYS A 180 -23.75 -50.27 26.98
C LYS A 180 -22.52 -49.55 27.52
N GLU A 181 -21.97 -50.00 28.65
CA GLU A 181 -20.71 -49.48 29.20
C GLU A 181 -19.55 -49.66 28.20
N ALA A 182 -19.44 -50.84 27.59
CA ALA A 182 -18.44 -51.08 26.55
C ALA A 182 -18.61 -50.15 25.33
N ALA A 183 -19.84 -49.94 24.87
CA ALA A 183 -20.15 -49.03 23.77
C ALA A 183 -19.85 -47.56 24.12
N LEU A 184 -20.12 -47.14 25.37
CA LEU A 184 -19.79 -45.81 25.86
C LEU A 184 -18.28 -45.57 25.89
N LEU A 185 -17.49 -46.53 26.36
CA LEU A 185 -16.03 -46.45 26.35
C LEU A 185 -15.47 -46.32 24.93
N GLU A 186 -16.05 -47.03 23.96
CA GLU A 186 -15.61 -46.93 22.56
C GLU A 186 -15.98 -45.59 21.93
N ALA A 187 -17.18 -45.07 22.23
CA ALA A 187 -17.58 -43.73 21.82
C ALA A 187 -16.66 -42.66 22.43
N GLU A 188 -16.29 -42.81 23.70
CA GLU A 188 -15.36 -41.90 24.38
C GLU A 188 -13.98 -41.89 23.70
N ARG A 189 -13.41 -43.06 23.38
CA ARG A 189 -12.15 -43.14 22.61
C ARG A 189 -12.25 -42.44 21.27
N THR A 190 -13.36 -42.63 20.56
CA THR A 190 -13.61 -41.99 19.27
C THR A 190 -13.64 -40.46 19.40
N VAL A 191 -14.31 -39.95 20.43
CA VAL A 191 -14.35 -38.51 20.73
C VAL A 191 -12.96 -37.97 21.07
N GLN A 192 -12.20 -38.65 21.92
CA GLN A 192 -10.83 -38.25 22.27
C GLN A 192 -9.92 -38.19 21.02
N MET A 193 -10.01 -39.20 20.14
CA MET A 193 -9.28 -39.18 18.86
C MET A 193 -9.73 -38.03 17.95
N ALA A 194 -11.02 -37.72 17.90
CA ALA A 194 -11.54 -36.60 17.12
C ALA A 194 -11.06 -35.25 17.67
N LEU A 195 -11.03 -35.08 19.00
CA LEU A 195 -10.51 -33.88 19.65
C LEU A 195 -9.01 -33.67 19.37
N ALA A 196 -8.20 -34.73 19.44
CA ALA A 196 -6.78 -34.66 19.09
C ALA A 196 -6.56 -34.25 17.63
N LYS A 197 -7.38 -34.78 16.71
CA LYS A 197 -7.35 -34.38 15.29
C LYS A 197 -7.77 -32.92 15.09
N ALA A 198 -8.81 -32.47 15.79
CA ALA A 198 -9.27 -31.08 15.73
C ALA A 198 -8.18 -30.11 16.18
N SER A 199 -7.51 -30.40 17.31
CA SER A 199 -6.38 -29.59 17.79
C SER A 199 -5.25 -29.50 16.77
N LEU A 200 -4.91 -30.61 16.10
CA LEU A 200 -3.87 -30.61 15.05
C LEU A 200 -4.29 -29.76 13.84
N VAL A 201 -5.57 -29.81 13.46
CA VAL A 201 -6.10 -28.97 12.37
C VAL A 201 -5.99 -27.49 12.74
N ASP A 202 -6.32 -27.11 13.98
CA ASP A 202 -6.19 -25.73 14.45
C ASP A 202 -4.72 -25.25 14.40
N ASP A 203 -3.77 -26.08 14.84
CA ASP A 203 -2.34 -25.77 14.76
C ASP A 203 -1.86 -25.58 13.31
N LEU A 204 -2.34 -26.44 12.39
CA LEU A 204 -2.03 -26.32 10.97
C LEU A 204 -2.67 -25.08 10.33
N GLN A 205 -3.89 -24.71 10.74
CA GLN A 205 -4.55 -23.48 10.29
C GLN A 205 -3.77 -22.25 10.76
N ASN A 206 -3.33 -22.23 12.02
CA ASN A 206 -2.49 -21.16 12.55
C ASN A 206 -1.17 -21.04 11.78
N LYS A 207 -0.51 -22.17 11.49
CA LYS A 207 0.72 -22.19 10.69
C LYS A 207 0.49 -21.72 9.25
N ASN A 208 -0.63 -22.09 8.64
CA ASN A 208 -0.99 -21.61 7.31
C ASN A 208 -1.23 -20.09 7.28
N GLN A 209 -1.90 -19.54 8.29
CA GLN A 209 -2.09 -18.08 8.40
C GLN A 209 -0.74 -17.35 8.51
N GLU A 210 0.19 -17.88 9.29
CA GLU A 210 1.53 -17.30 9.43
C GLU A 210 2.32 -17.37 8.10
N LEU A 211 2.26 -18.50 7.40
CA LEU A 211 2.88 -18.64 6.07
C LEU A 211 2.28 -17.66 5.05
N MET A 212 0.97 -17.42 5.08
CA MET A 212 0.35 -16.40 4.21
C MET A 212 0.90 -15.01 4.50
N LYS A 213 1.04 -14.62 5.77
CA LYS A 213 1.65 -13.33 6.14
C LYS A 213 3.10 -13.23 5.66
N GLN A 214 3.88 -14.30 5.77
CA GLN A 214 5.26 -14.33 5.26
C GLN A 214 5.31 -14.15 3.74
N ILE A 215 4.39 -14.79 3.00
CA ILE A 215 4.27 -14.60 1.55
C ILE A 215 3.95 -13.14 1.21
N GLU A 216 3.02 -12.51 1.93
CA GLU A 216 2.67 -11.09 1.74
C GLU A 216 3.87 -10.16 2.00
N ILE A 217 4.64 -10.42 3.07
CA ILE A 217 5.86 -9.67 3.38
C ILE A 217 6.88 -9.83 2.24
N CYS A 218 7.17 -11.05 1.80
CA CYS A 218 8.11 -11.29 0.71
C CYS A 218 7.67 -10.63 -0.61
N GLN A 219 6.36 -10.59 -0.89
CA GLN A 219 5.83 -9.90 -2.07
C GLN A 219 6.06 -8.38 -2.00
N GLU A 220 5.82 -7.75 -0.86
CA GLU A 220 6.06 -6.30 -0.70
C GLU A 220 7.56 -5.98 -0.68
N GLU A 221 8.40 -6.84 -0.09
CA GLU A 221 9.87 -6.73 -0.17
C GLU A 221 10.37 -6.75 -1.62
N ASN A 222 9.89 -7.70 -2.43
CA ASN A 222 10.24 -7.77 -3.84
C ASN A 222 9.83 -6.52 -4.60
N LYS A 223 8.64 -5.98 -4.30
CA LYS A 223 8.15 -4.74 -4.92
C LYS A 223 9.00 -3.52 -4.54
N ILE A 224 9.50 -3.46 -3.30
CA ILE A 224 10.44 -2.42 -2.86
C ILE A 224 11.78 -2.58 -3.58
N LEU A 225 12.30 -3.81 -3.67
CA LEU A 225 13.54 -4.12 -4.39
C LEU A 225 13.44 -3.74 -5.87
N ASP A 226 12.33 -4.04 -6.54
CA ASP A 226 12.11 -3.67 -7.94
C ASP A 226 12.10 -2.15 -8.14
N LYS A 227 11.44 -1.40 -7.26
CA LYS A 227 11.45 0.07 -7.29
C LYS A 227 12.87 0.62 -7.12
N MET A 228 13.61 0.09 -6.14
CA MET A 228 14.99 0.48 -5.89
C MET A 228 15.90 0.17 -7.08
N HIS A 229 15.76 -1.02 -7.68
CA HIS A 229 16.55 -1.41 -8.84
C HIS A 229 16.27 -0.50 -10.04
N ARG A 230 15.00 -0.20 -10.33
CA ARG A 230 14.63 0.76 -11.39
C ARG A 230 15.21 2.15 -11.16
N GLN A 231 15.20 2.64 -9.92
CA GLN A 231 15.82 3.92 -9.59
C GLN A 231 17.34 3.91 -9.83
N LYS A 232 18.03 2.85 -9.39
CA LYS A 232 19.47 2.70 -9.62
C LYS A 232 19.81 2.61 -11.10
N VAL A 233 19.01 1.90 -11.90
CA VAL A 233 19.18 1.83 -13.36
C VAL A 233 19.03 3.22 -13.97
N ALA A 234 18.00 3.98 -13.60
CA ALA A 234 17.81 5.35 -14.10
C ALA A 234 18.97 6.29 -13.70
N GLU A 235 19.54 6.14 -12.50
CA GLU A 235 20.72 6.89 -12.08
C GLU A 235 21.96 6.53 -12.89
N VAL A 236 22.19 5.23 -13.14
CA VAL A 236 23.28 4.75 -13.99
C VAL A 236 23.12 5.27 -15.43
N GLU A 237 21.91 5.27 -15.98
CA GLU A 237 21.63 5.83 -17.31
C GLU A 237 21.96 7.33 -17.37
N LYS A 238 21.58 8.09 -16.33
CA LYS A 238 21.91 9.52 -16.23
C LYS A 238 23.42 9.75 -16.16
N LEU A 239 24.14 9.00 -15.34
CA LEU A 239 25.60 9.08 -15.26
C LEU A 239 26.27 8.71 -16.58
N THR A 240 25.73 7.70 -17.27
CA THR A 240 26.22 7.30 -18.60
C THR A 240 26.04 8.43 -19.62
N GLN A 241 24.91 9.14 -19.56
CA GLN A 241 24.67 10.32 -20.40
C GLN A 241 25.67 11.45 -20.09
N THR A 242 25.91 11.76 -18.81
CA THR A 242 26.88 12.81 -18.44
C THR A 242 28.31 12.45 -18.85
N VAL A 243 28.68 11.16 -18.79
CA VAL A 243 29.98 10.70 -19.29
C VAL A 243 30.11 10.96 -20.80
N ARG A 244 29.09 10.62 -21.61
CA ARG A 244 29.11 10.90 -23.06
C ARG A 244 29.25 12.39 -23.36
N GLU A 245 28.52 13.24 -22.66
CA GLU A 245 28.61 14.71 -22.83
C GLU A 245 30.01 15.24 -22.49
N LEU A 246 30.64 14.71 -21.44
CA LEU A 246 32.02 15.05 -21.08
C LEU A 246 33.03 14.56 -22.12
N GLU A 247 32.84 13.36 -22.66
CA GLU A 247 33.68 12.83 -23.75
C GLU A 247 33.61 13.72 -24.99
N GLU A 248 32.42 14.15 -25.39
CA GLU A 248 32.22 15.11 -26.50
C GLU A 248 32.89 16.45 -26.22
N ALA A 249 32.75 17.00 -25.01
CA ALA A 249 33.40 18.24 -24.60
C ALA A 249 34.93 18.12 -24.62
N VAL A 250 35.49 16.98 -24.21
CA VAL A 250 36.93 16.70 -24.27
C VAL A 250 37.42 16.63 -25.72
N LEU A 251 36.67 15.96 -26.60
CA LEU A 251 36.99 15.90 -28.03
C LEU A 251 36.99 17.30 -28.67
N ALA A 252 35.96 18.10 -28.38
CA ALA A 252 35.88 19.49 -28.84
C ALA A 252 37.02 20.35 -28.29
N GLY A 253 37.36 20.19 -27.00
CA GLY A 253 38.50 20.84 -26.37
C GLY A 253 39.84 20.46 -27.03
N GLY A 254 40.01 19.20 -27.40
CA GLY A 254 41.17 18.71 -28.16
C GLY A 254 41.29 19.38 -29.53
N ALA A 255 40.19 19.49 -30.27
CA ALA A 255 40.15 20.19 -31.55
C ALA A 255 40.50 21.68 -31.40
N ALA A 256 39.94 22.36 -30.40
CA ALA A 256 40.24 23.77 -30.11
C ALA A 256 41.73 23.96 -29.73
N ALA A 257 42.29 23.07 -28.90
CA ALA A 257 43.70 23.12 -28.54
C ALA A 257 44.63 22.93 -29.75
N ASN A 258 44.25 22.08 -30.71
CA ASN A 258 45.00 21.91 -31.97
C ASN A 258 44.94 23.18 -32.82
N ALA A 259 43.76 23.78 -32.99
CA ALA A 259 43.63 25.04 -33.71
C ALA A 259 44.49 26.16 -33.09
N VAL A 260 44.54 26.26 -31.75
CA VAL A 260 45.40 27.23 -31.05
C VAL A 260 46.89 26.96 -31.34
N ARG A 261 47.33 25.71 -31.35
CA ARG A 261 48.71 25.35 -31.71
C ARG A 261 49.05 25.74 -33.16
N ASP A 262 48.13 25.54 -34.08
CA ASP A 262 48.33 25.87 -35.51
C ASP A 262 48.39 27.38 -35.73
N TYR A 263 47.48 28.16 -35.13
CA TYR A 263 47.56 29.62 -35.17
C TYR A 263 48.86 30.14 -34.54
N ARG A 264 49.28 29.57 -33.41
CA ARG A 264 50.55 29.94 -32.76
C ARG A 264 51.75 29.67 -33.68
N ARG A 265 51.75 28.54 -34.39
CA ARG A 265 52.78 28.22 -35.40
C ARG A 265 52.76 29.24 -36.54
N LYS A 266 51.59 29.55 -37.09
CA LYS A 266 51.45 30.52 -38.20
C LYS A 266 51.93 31.92 -37.80
N VAL A 267 51.62 32.36 -36.59
CA VAL A 267 52.11 33.63 -36.04
C VAL A 267 53.63 33.63 -35.93
N GLN A 268 54.22 32.51 -35.48
CA GLN A 268 55.67 32.38 -35.40
C GLN A 268 56.34 32.47 -36.78
N GLU A 269 55.81 31.74 -37.78
CA GLU A 269 56.27 31.82 -39.17
C GLU A 269 56.20 33.24 -39.72
N MET A 270 55.04 33.92 -39.60
CA MET A 270 54.87 35.30 -40.05
C MET A 270 55.82 36.27 -39.34
N ASN A 271 56.11 36.04 -38.06
CA ASN A 271 57.06 36.88 -37.33
C ASN A 271 58.50 36.66 -37.82
N ASP A 272 58.87 35.44 -38.19
CA ASP A 272 60.18 35.16 -38.75
C ASP A 272 60.32 35.72 -40.18
N GLU A 273 59.28 35.63 -41.00
CA GLU A 273 59.17 36.34 -42.30
C GLU A 273 59.22 37.86 -42.14
N ARG A 274 58.55 38.43 -41.13
CA ARG A 274 58.61 39.86 -40.84
C ARG A 274 60.05 40.27 -40.53
N LYS A 275 60.76 39.49 -39.71
CA LYS A 275 62.17 39.78 -39.40
C LYS A 275 63.07 39.66 -40.64
N THR A 276 62.81 38.75 -41.58
CA THR A 276 63.59 38.69 -42.83
C THR A 276 63.31 39.91 -43.70
N LEU A 277 62.03 40.26 -43.88
CA LEU A 277 61.63 41.46 -44.63
C LEU A 277 62.16 42.75 -43.99
N ASP A 278 62.16 42.87 -42.66
CA ASP A 278 62.73 44.03 -41.95
C ASP A 278 64.23 44.19 -42.28
N ARG A 279 64.98 43.07 -42.34
CA ARG A 279 66.40 43.08 -42.71
C ARG A 279 66.60 43.43 -44.18
N GLU A 280 65.77 42.91 -45.08
CA GLU A 280 65.81 43.22 -46.50
C GLU A 280 65.47 44.70 -46.75
N LEU A 281 64.43 45.22 -46.10
CA LEU A 281 64.06 46.62 -46.13
C LEU A 281 65.22 47.51 -45.66
N ALA A 282 65.89 47.13 -44.57
CA ALA A 282 67.07 47.85 -44.10
C ALA A 282 68.20 47.86 -45.14
N ARG A 283 68.48 46.71 -45.78
CA ARG A 283 69.48 46.61 -46.87
C ARG A 283 69.09 47.45 -48.09
N ALA A 284 67.82 47.43 -48.47
CA ALA A 284 67.28 48.22 -49.58
C ALA A 284 67.38 49.72 -49.28
N LYS A 285 67.05 50.17 -48.06
CA LYS A 285 67.23 51.56 -47.61
C LYS A 285 68.68 52.00 -47.70
N VAL A 286 69.63 51.18 -47.23
CA VAL A 286 71.06 51.49 -47.35
C VAL A 286 71.47 51.61 -48.82
N THR A 287 71.01 50.69 -49.68
CA THR A 287 71.31 50.70 -51.11
C THR A 287 70.72 51.94 -51.79
N ALA A 288 69.46 52.28 -51.50
CA ALA A 288 68.81 53.48 -52.01
C ALA A 288 69.53 54.76 -51.57
N ASN A 289 69.95 54.85 -50.30
CA ASN A 289 70.75 55.99 -49.81
C ASN A 289 72.10 56.10 -50.54
N ARG A 290 72.76 54.97 -50.81
CA ARG A 290 74.01 54.96 -51.61
C ARG A 290 73.77 55.46 -53.03
N VAL A 291 72.73 54.96 -53.72
CA VAL A 291 72.36 55.42 -55.06
C VAL A 291 72.02 56.91 -55.05
N ALA A 292 71.21 57.37 -54.11
CA ALA A 292 70.88 58.79 -53.96
C ALA A 292 72.14 59.65 -53.77
N THR A 293 73.12 59.18 -52.99
CA THR A 293 74.40 59.87 -52.81
C THR A 293 75.22 59.92 -54.12
N VAL A 294 75.27 58.82 -54.88
CA VAL A 294 75.95 58.77 -56.18
C VAL A 294 75.29 59.73 -57.18
N VAL A 295 73.97 59.68 -57.31
CA VAL A 295 73.21 60.59 -58.18
C VAL A 295 73.38 62.04 -57.74
N ALA A 296 73.33 62.34 -56.45
CA ALA A 296 73.56 63.70 -55.96
C ALA A 296 74.97 64.22 -56.34
N ASN A 297 76.00 63.36 -56.28
CA ASN A 297 77.36 63.72 -56.68
C ASN A 297 77.48 64.00 -58.19
N GLU A 298 76.77 63.27 -59.05
CA GLU A 298 76.73 63.54 -60.50
C GLU A 298 76.11 64.91 -60.84
N TRP A 299 75.25 65.44 -59.95
CA TRP A 299 74.52 66.69 -60.13
C TRP A 299 75.17 67.89 -59.42
N LYS A 300 76.37 67.72 -58.88
CA LYS A 300 77.15 68.82 -58.31
C LYS A 300 77.79 69.65 -59.41
N ASP A 301 77.84 70.97 -59.20
CA ASP A 301 78.57 71.88 -60.07
C ASP A 301 80.10 71.81 -59.85
N ALA A 302 80.89 72.58 -60.60
CA ALA A 302 82.35 72.62 -60.47
C ALA A 302 82.85 73.06 -59.08
N ASN A 303 81.98 73.62 -58.23
CA ASN A 303 82.26 74.00 -56.84
C ASN A 303 81.69 72.99 -55.82
N ASP A 304 81.37 71.77 -56.27
CA ASP A 304 80.88 70.65 -55.46
C ASP A 304 79.53 70.94 -54.75
N LYS A 305 78.73 71.87 -55.29
CA LYS A 305 77.40 72.21 -54.75
C LYS A 305 76.29 71.64 -55.63
N VAL A 306 75.32 71.00 -54.99
CA VAL A 306 74.08 70.58 -55.68
C VAL A 306 73.20 71.80 -55.87
N MET A 307 72.64 71.95 -57.08
CA MET A 307 71.75 73.07 -57.40
C MET A 307 70.52 73.10 -56.46
N PRO A 308 70.20 74.23 -55.81
CA PRO A 308 69.01 74.37 -54.99
C PRO A 308 67.72 74.07 -55.75
N VAL A 309 66.79 73.33 -55.14
CA VAL A 309 65.51 72.92 -55.75
C VAL A 309 64.72 74.11 -56.30
N LYS A 310 64.74 75.25 -55.59
CA LYS A 310 64.03 76.46 -56.03
C LYS A 310 64.62 76.99 -57.35
N GLN A 311 65.96 77.08 -57.44
CA GLN A 311 66.66 77.51 -58.65
C GLN A 311 66.41 76.52 -59.80
N TRP A 312 66.48 75.22 -59.53
CA TRP A 312 66.17 74.20 -60.54
C TRP A 312 64.74 74.32 -61.08
N LEU A 313 63.74 74.56 -60.22
CA LEU A 313 62.36 74.76 -60.64
C LEU A 313 62.13 76.05 -61.43
N GLU A 314 62.94 77.09 -61.17
CA GLU A 314 62.93 78.35 -61.91
C GLU A 314 63.59 78.18 -63.28
N GLU A 315 64.78 77.58 -63.35
CA GLU A 315 65.47 77.25 -64.60
C GLU A 315 64.66 76.27 -65.46
N ARG A 316 64.08 75.22 -64.87
CA ARG A 316 63.19 74.30 -65.58
C ARG A 316 61.98 75.02 -66.18
N ARG A 317 61.37 75.95 -65.45
CA ARG A 317 60.27 76.78 -65.98
C ARG A 317 60.74 77.71 -67.08
N PHE A 318 61.91 78.32 -66.91
CA PHE A 318 62.53 79.17 -67.91
C PHE A 318 62.78 78.40 -69.21
N PHE A 319 63.49 77.26 -69.16
CA PHE A 319 63.75 76.41 -70.31
C PHE A 319 62.46 75.86 -70.93
N GLN A 320 61.45 75.52 -70.13
CA GLN A 320 60.16 75.10 -70.67
C GLN A 320 59.47 76.24 -71.45
N GLY A 321 59.57 77.48 -70.97
CA GLY A 321 59.09 78.67 -71.66
C GLY A 321 59.87 78.96 -72.95
N GLU A 322 61.20 78.87 -72.92
CA GLU A 322 62.04 79.03 -74.11
C GLU A 322 61.75 77.93 -75.15
N MET A 323 61.60 76.68 -74.72
CA MET A 323 61.29 75.57 -75.60
C MET A 323 59.91 75.77 -76.25
N GLN A 324 58.94 76.32 -75.52
CA GLN A 324 57.65 76.71 -76.08
C GLN A 324 57.78 77.85 -77.09
N GLN A 325 58.56 78.90 -76.79
CA GLN A 325 58.85 79.96 -77.76
C GLN A 325 59.54 79.43 -79.02
N LEU A 326 60.48 78.48 -78.88
CA LEU A 326 61.16 77.84 -80.01
C LEU A 326 60.17 77.01 -80.84
N ARG A 327 59.26 76.27 -80.20
CA ARG A 327 58.16 75.58 -80.90
C ARG A 327 57.25 76.55 -81.65
N ASP A 328 56.91 77.69 -81.05
CA ASP A 328 56.06 78.69 -81.68
C ASP A 328 56.77 79.35 -82.88
N LYS A 329 58.06 79.68 -82.75
CA LYS A 329 58.90 80.17 -83.85
C LYS A 329 59.04 79.14 -84.96
N LEU A 330 59.23 77.86 -84.62
CA LEU A 330 59.27 76.77 -85.58
C LEU A 330 57.94 76.69 -86.33
N ALA A 331 56.80 76.76 -85.64
CA ALA A 331 55.48 76.74 -86.27
C ALA A 331 55.23 77.95 -87.19
N VAL A 332 55.78 79.13 -86.86
CA VAL A 332 55.75 80.31 -87.74
C VAL A 332 56.65 80.08 -88.95
N ALA A 333 57.88 79.61 -88.78
CA ALA A 333 58.80 79.30 -89.87
C ALA A 333 58.22 78.22 -90.80
N GLU A 334 57.56 77.19 -90.27
CA GLU A 334 56.86 76.18 -91.05
C GLU A 334 55.69 76.76 -91.85
N ARG A 335 54.93 77.71 -91.27
CA ARG A 335 53.84 78.41 -91.97
C ARG A 335 54.40 79.32 -93.06
N THR A 336 55.47 80.06 -92.79
CA THR A 336 56.15 80.91 -93.79
C THR A 336 56.73 80.05 -94.91
N ALA A 337 57.39 78.93 -94.60
CA ALA A 337 57.91 77.99 -95.59
C ALA A 337 56.78 77.38 -96.44
N LYS A 338 55.63 77.04 -95.86
CA LYS A 338 54.44 76.60 -96.62
C LYS A 338 53.89 77.70 -97.53
N ALA A 339 53.82 78.95 -97.04
CA ALA A 339 53.37 80.08 -97.85
C ALA A 339 54.35 80.40 -98.99
N GLU A 340 55.66 80.34 -98.73
CA GLU A 340 56.71 80.46 -99.75
C GLU A 340 56.63 79.34 -100.78
N ALA A 341 56.40 78.09 -100.36
CA ALA A 341 56.17 76.97 -101.28
C ALA A 341 54.94 77.20 -102.18
N GLN A 342 53.83 77.70 -101.61
CA GLN A 342 52.62 78.06 -102.36
C GLN A 342 52.83 79.26 -103.31
N LEU A 343 53.67 80.22 -102.94
CA LEU A 343 54.03 81.35 -103.81
C LEU A 343 54.94 80.89 -104.96
N LYS A 344 55.93 80.03 -104.70
CA LYS A 344 56.75 79.38 -105.74
C LYS A 344 55.89 78.60 -106.73
N GLU A 345 54.92 77.83 -106.23
CA GLU A 345 53.94 77.10 -107.06
C GLU A 345 53.05 78.04 -107.91
N LYS A 346 52.66 79.21 -107.40
CA LYS A 346 51.86 80.21 -108.14
C LYS A 346 52.65 81.02 -109.17
N TYR A 347 53.94 81.25 -108.96
CA TYR A 347 54.78 82.08 -109.84
C TYR A 347 55.69 81.28 -110.78
N GLN A 348 55.60 79.94 -110.80
CA GLN A 348 56.47 79.04 -111.58
C GLN A 348 57.98 79.38 -111.45
N LEU A 349 58.42 79.57 -110.20
CA LEU A 349 59.83 79.62 -109.79
C LEU A 349 60.11 78.43 -108.89
#